data_AF-A0A4Q3GUT6-F1
#
_entry.id   AF-A0A4Q3GUT6-F1
#
_cell.length_a   1.000
_cell.length_b   1.000
_cell.length_c   1.000
_cell.angle_alpha   90.00
_cell.angle_beta   90.00
_cell.angle_gamma   90.00
#
_symmetry.space_group_name_H-M   'P 1'
#
loop_
_entity.id
_entity.type
_entity.pdbx_description
1 polymer ?
#
loop_
_entity_poly.entity_id
_entity_poly.type
_entity_poly.pdbx_seq_one_letter_code
_entity_poly.pdbx_strand_id
1 'polypeptide(L)'
;MLDLFDLDPKDRLISQLLLSQGYLTAAKLQEALSRAKDSVFFSLAEVVIGNGLITLEALEDLLVDYCRKLRLGELALAKGLITEEQLQIALAMQEASGSNRIGEVFVELHFATPTQIKTLLDIQQHCRETAAIA
;
A
#
# COMPACT_ATOMS: atom_id res chain seq x y z
N MET A 1 -3.19 7.42 20.57
CA MET A 1 -2.39 6.52 19.73
C MET A 1 -3.03 6.60 18.35
N LEU A 2 -2.38 7.23 17.37
CA LEU A 2 -2.91 7.30 16.01
C LEU A 2 -2.82 5.91 15.40
N ASP A 3 -3.95 5.26 15.22
CA ASP A 3 -4.01 3.97 14.53
C ASP A 3 -3.72 4.19 13.05
N LEU A 4 -2.82 3.36 12.49
CA LEU A 4 -2.52 3.39 11.06
C LEU A 4 -3.78 3.20 10.19
N PHE A 5 -4.88 2.70 10.78
CA PHE A 5 -6.18 2.52 10.15
C PHE A 5 -6.93 3.83 9.83
N ASP A 6 -6.61 4.93 10.51
CA ASP A 6 -7.23 6.24 10.23
C ASP A 6 -6.54 7.00 9.08
N LEU A 7 -5.39 6.50 8.62
CA LEU A 7 -4.66 7.11 7.51
C LEU A 7 -5.33 6.81 6.18
N ASP A 8 -5.27 7.81 5.30
CA ASP A 8 -5.49 7.61 3.88
C ASP A 8 -4.64 6.43 3.38
N PRO A 9 -5.18 5.61 2.48
CA PRO A 9 -4.52 4.36 2.07
C PRO A 9 -3.13 4.58 1.44
N LYS A 10 -2.91 5.76 0.83
CA LYS A 10 -1.58 6.16 0.32
C LYS A 10 -0.61 6.46 1.45
N ASP A 11 -1.04 7.20 2.47
CA ASP A 11 -0.19 7.57 3.60
C ASP A 11 0.10 6.37 4.50
N ARG A 12 -0.86 5.45 4.67
CA ARG A 12 -0.63 4.17 5.36
C ARG A 12 0.49 3.38 4.70
N LEU A 13 0.45 3.31 3.37
CA LEU A 13 1.44 2.57 2.61
C LEU A 13 2.83 3.18 2.76
N ILE A 14 2.95 4.49 2.55
CA ILE A 14 4.21 5.22 2.70
C ILE A 14 4.74 5.07 4.14
N SER A 15 3.86 5.13 5.14
CA SER A 15 4.21 4.95 6.55
C SER A 15 4.82 3.57 6.82
N GLN A 16 4.18 2.50 6.36
CA GLN A 16 4.69 1.14 6.53
C GLN A 16 6.04 0.95 5.83
N LEU A 17 6.20 1.56 4.66
CA LEU A 17 7.42 1.43 3.88
C LEU A 17 8.60 2.15 4.54
N LEU A 18 8.39 3.39 5.00
CA LEU A 18 9.42 4.15 5.70
C LEU A 18 9.78 3.52 7.05
N LEU A 19 8.83 2.90 7.75
CA LEU A 19 9.10 2.14 8.99
C LEU A 19 9.92 0.87 8.70
N SER A 20 9.51 0.08 7.70
CA SER A 20 10.18 -1.20 7.38
C SER A 20 11.63 -1.01 6.90
N GLN A 21 11.91 0.08 6.21
CA GLN A 21 13.24 0.42 5.71
C GLN A 21 14.08 1.22 6.72
N GLY A 22 13.52 1.56 7.89
CA GLY A 22 14.23 2.25 8.97
C GLY A 22 14.39 3.76 8.77
N TYR A 23 13.83 4.34 7.70
CA TYR A 23 13.82 5.79 7.47
C TYR A 23 12.95 6.54 8.48
N LEU A 24 11.91 5.88 9.01
CA LEU A 24 11.09 6.41 10.09
C LEU A 24 11.09 5.50 11.32
N THR A 25 10.96 6.13 12.49
CA THR A 25 10.58 5.46 13.74
C THR A 25 9.13 5.79 14.07
N ALA A 26 8.46 4.93 14.86
CA ALA A 26 7.09 5.18 15.29
C ALA A 26 6.91 6.56 15.97
N ALA A 27 7.92 7.03 16.71
CA ALA A 27 7.91 8.36 17.33
C ALA A 27 7.94 9.49 16.29
N LYS A 28 8.84 9.42 15.31
CA LYS A 28 8.93 10.40 14.21
C LYS A 28 7.70 10.37 13.30
N LEU A 29 7.10 9.18 13.12
CA LEU A 29 5.85 9.02 12.39
C LEU A 29 4.70 9.78 13.09
N GLN A 30 4.56 9.59 14.41
CA GLN A 30 3.55 10.30 15.19
C GLN A 30 3.74 11.82 15.12
N GLU A 31 4.99 12.29 15.14
CA GLU A 31 5.29 13.73 14.99
C GLU A 31 4.89 14.27 13.62
N ALA A 32 5.27 13.58 12.53
CA ALA A 32 4.90 13.96 11.17
C ALA A 32 3.37 13.95 10.97
N LEU A 33 2.68 12.93 11.50
CA LEU A 33 1.22 12.81 11.44
C LEU A 33 0.49 13.85 12.27
N SER A 34 1.05 14.22 13.43
CA SER A 34 0.46 15.26 14.27
C SER A 34 0.50 16.62 13.58
N ARG A 35 1.55 16.90 12.79
CA ARG A 35 1.64 18.12 11.98
C ARG A 35 0.74 18.08 10.75
N ALA A 36 0.57 16.92 10.13
CA ALA A 36 -0.37 16.74 9.01
C ALA A 36 -1.84 16.93 9.44
N LYS A 37 -2.20 16.59 10.69
CA LYS A 37 -3.56 16.75 11.24
C LYS A 37 -4.09 18.18 11.26
N ASP A 38 -3.21 19.18 11.35
CA ASP A 38 -3.58 20.60 11.35
C ASP A 38 -3.67 21.21 9.93
N SER A 39 -3.33 20.45 8.89
CA SER A 39 -3.32 20.94 7.52
C SER A 39 -3.91 19.89 6.59
N VAL A 40 -5.14 20.15 6.15
CA VAL A 40 -5.98 19.36 5.23
C VAL A 40 -5.30 19.05 3.87
N PHE A 41 -4.08 19.54 3.63
CA PHE A 41 -3.43 19.56 2.32
C PHE A 41 -2.04 18.93 2.26
N PHE A 42 -1.39 18.54 3.37
CA PHE A 42 -0.06 17.94 3.29
C PHE A 42 -0.13 16.42 3.29
N SER A 43 0.35 15.83 2.19
CA SER A 43 0.60 14.39 2.12
C SER A 43 1.74 14.02 3.07
N LEU A 44 1.74 12.79 3.59
CA LEU A 44 2.80 12.34 4.48
C LEU A 44 4.17 12.42 3.81
N ALA A 45 4.22 12.18 2.49
CA ALA A 45 5.39 12.34 1.63
C ALA A 45 6.02 13.73 1.74
N GLU A 46 5.22 14.79 1.59
CA GLU A 46 5.70 16.18 1.67
C GLU A 46 6.24 16.50 3.07
N VAL A 47 5.59 15.97 4.11
CA VAL A 47 6.04 16.16 5.49
C VAL A 47 7.38 15.46 5.73
N VAL A 48 7.56 14.21 5.30
CA VAL A 48 8.84 13.50 5.51
C VAL A 48 9.98 14.07 4.68
N ILE A 49 9.71 14.56 3.46
CA ILE A 49 10.68 15.26 2.63
C ILE A 49 11.03 16.62 3.24
N GLY A 50 10.03 17.40 3.64
CA GLY A 50 10.22 18.74 4.22
C GLY A 50 10.97 18.72 5.56
N ASN A 51 10.90 17.61 6.31
CA ASN A 51 11.69 17.42 7.53
C ASN A 51 13.10 16.84 7.25
N GLY A 52 13.47 16.60 5.99
CA GLY A 52 14.76 16.02 5.61
C GLY A 52 14.96 14.58 6.10
N LEU A 53 13.87 13.85 6.37
CA LEU A 53 13.93 12.45 6.81
C LEU A 53 14.27 11.52 5.64
N ILE A 54 13.79 11.88 4.45
CA ILE A 54 14.08 11.19 3.19
C ILE A 54 14.13 12.24 2.07
N THR A 55 14.95 12.03 1.04
CA THR A 55 14.94 12.89 -0.15
C THR A 55 13.81 12.47 -1.09
N LEU A 56 13.41 13.37 -2.01
CA LEU A 56 12.45 13.02 -3.05
C LEU A 56 12.94 11.83 -3.88
N GLU A 57 14.21 11.85 -4.30
CA GLU A 57 14.82 10.77 -5.08
C GLU A 57 14.79 9.43 -4.33
N ALA A 58 15.19 9.44 -3.05
CA ALA A 58 15.18 8.21 -2.25
C ALA A 58 13.76 7.68 -2.03
N LEU A 59 12.76 8.56 -1.91
CA LEU A 59 11.35 8.16 -1.82
C LEU A 59 10.84 7.60 -3.15
N GLU A 60 11.24 8.18 -4.29
CA GLU A 60 10.89 7.70 -5.62
C GLU A 60 11.46 6.30 -5.85
N ASP A 61 12.74 6.07 -5.57
CA ASP A 61 13.37 4.74 -5.65
C ASP A 61 12.63 3.70 -4.79
N LEU A 62 12.25 4.09 -3.58
CA LEU A 62 11.49 3.27 -2.64
C LEU A 62 10.13 2.85 -3.21
N LEU A 63 9.43 3.79 -3.84
CA LEU A 63 8.11 3.58 -4.44
C LEU A 63 8.20 2.75 -5.73
N VAL A 64 9.26 2.93 -6.51
CA VAL A 64 9.59 2.12 -7.69
C VAL A 64 9.77 0.65 -7.27
N ASP A 65 10.60 0.40 -6.26
CA ASP A 65 10.82 -0.94 -5.73
C ASP A 65 9.55 -1.56 -5.14
N TYR A 66 8.72 -0.74 -4.51
CA TYR A 66 7.41 -1.17 -4.03
C TYR A 66 6.46 -1.56 -5.17
N CYS A 67 6.31 -0.72 -6.19
CA CYS A 67 5.47 -1.00 -7.36
C CYS A 67 5.90 -2.29 -8.07
N ARG A 68 7.21 -2.58 -8.12
CA ARG A 68 7.74 -3.83 -8.68
C ARG A 68 7.30 -5.05 -7.87
N LYS A 69 7.31 -4.95 -6.54
CA LYS A 69 6.94 -6.05 -5.62
C LYS A 69 5.45 -6.14 -5.31
N LEU A 70 4.68 -5.09 -5.62
CA LEU A 70 3.26 -4.94 -5.32
C LEU A 70 2.47 -6.18 -5.72
N ARG A 71 1.91 -6.89 -4.73
CA ARG A 71 0.99 -8.01 -4.95
C ARG A 71 -0.44 -7.52 -4.99
N LEU A 72 -1.28 -8.21 -5.77
CA LEU A 72 -2.69 -7.85 -5.92
C LEU A 72 -3.45 -7.97 -4.58
N GLY A 73 -3.09 -8.94 -3.74
CA GLY A 73 -3.67 -9.11 -2.40
C GLY A 73 -3.36 -7.93 -1.45
N GLU A 74 -2.11 -7.47 -1.43
CA GLU A 74 -1.71 -6.30 -0.64
C GLU A 74 -2.39 -5.02 -1.14
N LEU A 75 -2.52 -4.88 -2.46
CA LEU A 75 -3.24 -3.75 -3.06
C LEU A 75 -4.73 -3.77 -2.70
N ALA A 76 -5.36 -4.95 -2.69
CA ALA A 76 -6.75 -5.13 -2.30
C ALA A 76 -6.96 -4.77 -0.81
N LEU A 77 -6.05 -5.18 0.08
CA LEU A 77 -6.03 -4.76 1.49
C LEU A 77 -5.88 -3.26 1.64
N ALA A 78 -4.89 -2.67 0.95
CA ALA A 78 -4.61 -1.24 1.01
C ALA A 78 -5.80 -0.41 0.54
N LYS A 79 -6.59 -0.92 -0.43
CA LYS A 79 -7.82 -0.28 -0.90
C LYS A 79 -9.04 -0.54 -0.01
N GLY A 80 -8.91 -1.33 1.04
CA GLY A 80 -10.02 -1.72 1.92
C GLY A 80 -11.09 -2.57 1.20
N LEU A 81 -10.73 -3.19 0.07
CA LEU A 81 -11.64 -4.09 -0.66
C LEU A 81 -11.79 -5.43 0.03
N ILE A 82 -10.74 -5.85 0.73
CA ILE A 82 -10.72 -7.08 1.52
C ILE A 82 -10.12 -6.79 2.91
N THR A 83 -10.40 -7.66 3.86
CA THR A 83 -9.75 -7.67 5.19
C THR A 83 -8.54 -8.60 5.21
N GLU A 84 -7.69 -8.46 6.23
CA GLU A 84 -6.52 -9.33 6.42
C GLU A 84 -6.94 -10.80 6.56
N GLU A 85 -8.03 -11.07 7.28
CA GLU A 85 -8.62 -12.40 7.39
C GLU A 85 -9.05 -12.95 6.03
N GLN A 86 -9.73 -12.14 5.21
CA GLN A 86 -10.14 -12.53 3.85
C GLN A 86 -8.93 -12.80 2.94
N LEU A 87 -7.85 -12.03 3.08
CA LEU A 87 -6.62 -12.30 2.35
C LEU A 87 -6.02 -13.66 2.75
N GLN A 88 -5.96 -13.98 4.05
CA GLN A 88 -5.43 -15.26 4.52
C GLN A 88 -6.24 -16.45 4.01
N ILE A 89 -7.59 -16.35 4.03
CA ILE A 89 -8.47 -17.39 3.50
C ILE A 89 -8.22 -17.58 1.99
N ALA A 90 -8.13 -16.49 1.24
CA ALA A 90 -7.87 -16.55 -0.20
C ALA A 90 -6.48 -17.13 -0.51
N LEU A 91 -5.45 -16.83 0.27
CA LEU A 91 -4.11 -17.42 0.12
C LEU A 91 -4.13 -18.93 0.37
N ALA A 92 -4.78 -19.37 1.45
CA ALA A 92 -4.88 -20.80 1.76
C ALA A 92 -5.64 -21.56 0.65
N MET A 93 -6.71 -20.96 0.09
CA MET A 93 -7.43 -21.55 -1.03
C MET A 93 -6.63 -21.53 -2.33
N GLN A 94 -5.84 -20.47 -2.57
CA GLN A 94 -4.93 -20.40 -3.71
C GLN A 94 -3.91 -21.54 -3.70
N GLU A 95 -3.29 -21.80 -2.54
CA GLU A 95 -2.34 -22.90 -2.35
C GLU A 95 -3.00 -24.27 -2.53
N ALA A 96 -4.20 -24.46 -1.97
CA ALA A 96 -4.93 -25.73 -2.05
C ALA A 96 -5.44 -26.04 -3.47
N SER A 97 -5.93 -25.03 -4.20
CA SER A 97 -6.47 -25.18 -5.55
C SER A 97 -5.40 -25.23 -6.65
N GLY A 98 -4.13 -24.89 -6.32
CA GLY A 98 -3.05 -24.78 -7.31
C GLY A 98 -3.25 -23.63 -8.31
N SER A 99 -4.13 -22.67 -8.00
CA SER A 99 -4.39 -21.52 -8.88
C SER A 99 -3.28 -20.49 -8.74
N ASN A 100 -2.70 -20.06 -9.87
CA ASN A 100 -1.66 -19.03 -9.84
C ASN A 100 -2.21 -17.61 -9.63
N ARG A 101 -3.53 -17.43 -9.51
CA ARG A 101 -4.17 -16.11 -9.57
C ARG A 101 -5.10 -15.85 -8.38
N ILE A 102 -4.58 -15.15 -7.38
CA ILE A 102 -5.37 -14.76 -6.20
C ILE A 102 -6.60 -13.89 -6.52
N GLY A 103 -6.54 -13.13 -7.62
CA GLY A 103 -7.68 -12.34 -8.10
C GLY A 103 -8.89 -13.18 -8.49
N GLU A 104 -8.68 -14.39 -9.03
CA GLU A 104 -9.77 -15.32 -9.36
C GLU A 104 -10.35 -15.91 -8.07
N VAL A 105 -9.49 -16.26 -7.12
CA VAL A 105 -9.89 -16.78 -5.80
C VAL A 105 -10.74 -15.76 -5.03
N PHE A 106 -10.45 -14.46 -5.11
CA PHE A 106 -11.29 -13.43 -4.49
C PHE A 106 -12.69 -13.37 -5.08
N VAL A 107 -12.85 -13.64 -6.37
CA VAL A 107 -14.16 -13.69 -7.03
C VAL A 107 -14.90 -14.97 -6.64
N GLU A 108 -14.21 -16.11 -6.63
CA GLU A 108 -14.79 -17.40 -6.21
C GLU A 108 -15.30 -17.34 -4.76
N LEU A 109 -14.53 -16.71 -3.86
CA LEU A 109 -14.90 -16.51 -2.46
C LEU A 109 -15.89 -15.36 -2.24
N HIS A 110 -16.31 -14.66 -3.30
CA HIS A 110 -17.21 -13.52 -3.24
C HIS A 110 -16.68 -12.36 -2.37
N PHE A 111 -15.36 -12.27 -2.18
CA PHE A 111 -14.70 -11.17 -1.46
C PHE A 111 -14.55 -9.94 -2.35
N ALA A 112 -14.46 -10.12 -3.66
CA ALA A 112 -14.42 -9.02 -4.63
C ALA A 112 -15.16 -9.39 -5.91
N THR A 113 -15.63 -8.39 -6.63
CA THR A 113 -16.24 -8.56 -7.94
C THR A 113 -15.19 -8.56 -9.06
N PRO A 114 -15.46 -9.17 -10.22
CA PRO A 114 -14.56 -9.13 -11.38
C PRO A 114 -14.19 -7.70 -11.80
N THR A 115 -15.12 -6.76 -11.66
CA THR A 115 -14.87 -5.34 -11.96
C THR A 115 -13.90 -4.72 -10.95
N GLN A 116 -14.04 -5.00 -9.66
CA GLN A 116 -13.09 -4.55 -8.63
C GLN A 116 -11.69 -5.14 -8.86
N ILE A 117 -11.60 -6.43 -9.18
CA ILE A 117 -10.31 -7.08 -9.51
C ILE A 117 -9.68 -6.46 -10.75
N LYS A 118 -10.47 -6.16 -11.79
CA LYS A 118 -9.97 -5.48 -12.99
C LYS A 118 -9.40 -4.10 -12.65
N THR A 119 -10.11 -3.29 -11.87
CA THR A 119 -9.61 -1.99 -11.41
C THR A 119 -8.30 -2.12 -10.62
N LEU A 120 -8.17 -3.13 -9.76
CA LEU A 120 -6.93 -3.40 -9.04
C LEU A 120 -5.77 -3.79 -9.96
N LEU A 121 -6.04 -4.62 -10.98
CA LEU A 121 -5.04 -5.00 -11.98
C LEU A 121 -4.58 -3.78 -12.79
N ASP A 122 -5.49 -2.91 -13.20
CA ASP A 122 -5.16 -1.68 -13.92
C ASP A 122 -4.25 -0.78 -13.07
N ILE A 123 -4.54 -0.64 -11.77
CA ILE A 123 -3.69 0.11 -10.82
C ILE A 123 -2.31 -0.54 -10.67
N GLN A 124 -2.26 -1.86 -10.50
CA GLN A 124 -1.00 -2.61 -10.35
C GLN A 124 -0.12 -2.46 -11.60
N GLN A 125 -0.73 -2.57 -12.78
CA GLN A 125 -0.07 -2.43 -14.07
C GLN A 125 0.48 -1.02 -14.25
N HIS A 126 -0.33 0.01 -13.97
CA HIS A 126 0.09 1.39 -14.06
C HIS A 126 1.25 1.72 -13.11
N CYS A 127 1.19 1.25 -11.85
CA CYS A 127 2.29 1.40 -10.88
C CYS A 127 3.59 0.80 -11.42
N ARG A 128 3.52 -0.39 -12.02
CA ARG A 128 4.69 -1.07 -12.61
C ARG A 128 5.24 -0.36 -13.82
N GLU A 129 4.39 0.19 -14.67
CA GLU A 129 4.79 0.95 -15.86
C GLU A 129 5.49 2.25 -15.46
N THR A 130 4.96 2.99 -14.48
CA THR A 130 5.63 4.18 -13.94
C THR A 130 7.00 3.82 -13.36
N ALA A 131 7.08 2.69 -12.64
CA ALA A 131 8.32 2.16 -12.07
C ALA A 131 9.31 1.53 -13.08
N ALA A 132 8.90 1.38 -14.34
CA ALA A 132 9.75 0.89 -15.43
C ALA A 132 10.36 2.02 -16.26
N ILE A 133 9.82 3.24 -16.15
CA ILE A 133 10.24 4.43 -16.89
C ILE A 133 11.21 5.31 -16.07
N ALA A 134 11.22 5.13 -14.74
CA ALA A 134 12.21 5.68 -13.81
C ALA A 134 13.46 4.80 -13.77
#